data_AF-A0A0P6YVJ1-F1
#
_entry.id   AF-A0A0P6YVJ1-F1
#
_cell.length_a   1.000
_cell.length_b   1.000
_cell.length_c   1.000
_cell.angle_alpha   90.00
_cell.angle_beta   90.00
_cell.angle_gamma   90.00
#
_symmetry.space_group_name_H-M   'P 1'
#
loop_
_entity.id
_entity.type
_entity.pdbx_description
1 polymer ?
#
loop_
_entity_poly.entity_id
_entity_poly.type
_entity_poly.pdbx_seq_one_letter_code
_entity_poly.pdbx_strand_id
1 'polypeptide(L)'
;MSERYNDAEPLGVRIEPADVAPGEWFWKAVHVHHLTPQENRGRNHLWVDVRDEQGKRLMGSRVRVRWAGGEGEIRIEKPADEPGGNMPLYRGNIYTVDVLEPPDAPLPSDRVVSIHTNHIGEGDGNDRFRHSFYVVFQRTRQPAISQTHPLPRYVLFGSPDDRRTATVLHLLDEWLATQPKHVVFGFSPDEAAAAQRVLILGDTHAVSGDIEARLRAAGCDVVRAALTSWRDIRTVLEQFVHAP
;
A
#
# COMPACT_ATOMS: atom_id res chain seq x y z
N MET A 1 3.28 3.50 -9.79
CA MET A 1 2.88 4.36 -8.66
C MET A 1 3.63 5.66 -8.79
N SER A 2 2.98 6.81 -8.65
CA SER A 2 3.68 8.10 -8.63
C SER A 2 4.49 8.23 -7.33
N GLU A 3 5.77 8.54 -7.46
CA GLU A 3 6.65 8.86 -6.35
C GLU A 3 6.23 10.20 -5.72
N ARG A 4 6.45 10.38 -4.42
CA ARG A 4 6.19 11.67 -3.77
C ARG A 4 7.38 12.59 -4.05
N TYR A 5 7.09 13.81 -4.49
CA TYR A 5 8.06 14.88 -4.59
C TYR A 5 7.64 16.01 -3.65
N ASN A 6 8.56 16.48 -2.80
CA ASN A 6 8.34 17.61 -1.90
C ASN A 6 9.63 18.45 -1.77
N ASP A 7 9.76 19.53 -2.55
CA ASP A 7 10.90 20.45 -2.40
C ASP A 7 10.67 21.56 -1.37
N ALA A 8 9.46 21.64 -0.81
CA ALA A 8 9.12 22.56 0.28
C ALA A 8 9.48 21.98 1.67
N GLU A 9 10.04 20.77 1.74
CA GLU A 9 10.49 20.14 2.99
C GLU A 9 11.51 20.99 3.78
N PRO A 10 12.52 21.66 3.17
CA PRO A 10 13.42 22.55 3.88
C PRO A 10 12.72 23.75 4.54
N LEU A 11 11.51 24.09 4.08
CA LEU A 11 10.67 25.13 4.69
C LEU A 11 9.76 24.58 5.80
N GLY A 12 9.86 23.29 6.12
CA GLY A 12 9.06 22.62 7.15
C GLY A 12 7.71 22.09 6.67
N VAL A 13 7.40 22.21 5.36
CA VAL A 13 6.18 21.65 4.77
C VAL A 13 6.31 20.13 4.70
N ARG A 14 5.33 19.42 5.25
CA ARG A 14 5.35 17.95 5.37
C ARG A 14 4.09 17.34 4.79
N ILE A 15 4.21 16.10 4.34
CA ILE A 15 3.07 15.26 3.96
C ILE A 15 2.81 14.29 5.10
N GLU A 16 1.64 14.37 5.71
CA GLU A 16 1.11 13.36 6.64
C GLU A 16 0.32 12.33 5.82
N PRO A 17 0.81 11.09 5.69
CA PRO A 17 0.12 10.07 4.91
C PRO A 17 -1.27 9.75 5.46
N ALA A 18 -2.23 9.45 4.57
CA ALA A 18 -3.47 8.81 4.97
C ALA A 18 -3.21 7.40 5.53
N ASP A 19 -4.01 6.99 6.52
CA ASP A 19 -4.08 5.60 6.96
C ASP A 19 -5.01 4.84 6.01
N VAL A 20 -4.46 3.91 5.23
CA VAL A 20 -5.13 3.27 4.10
C VAL A 20 -4.73 1.81 4.05
N ALA A 21 -5.71 0.90 4.02
CA ALA A 21 -5.40 -0.52 3.98
C ALA A 21 -4.80 -0.91 2.62
N PRO A 22 -3.96 -1.95 2.55
CA PRO A 22 -3.42 -2.43 1.29
C PRO A 22 -4.52 -2.76 0.27
N GLY A 23 -4.36 -2.29 -0.96
CA GLY A 23 -5.34 -2.48 -2.03
C GLY A 23 -6.49 -1.47 -2.06
N GLU A 24 -6.61 -0.58 -1.07
CA GLU A 24 -7.62 0.48 -1.07
C GLU A 24 -7.18 1.73 -1.85
N TRP A 25 -8.15 2.55 -2.25
CA TRP A 25 -7.91 3.81 -2.97
C TRP A 25 -7.82 4.99 -2.00
N PHE A 26 -6.96 5.95 -2.31
CA PHE A 26 -6.80 7.18 -1.54
C PHE A 26 -6.28 8.34 -2.41
N TRP A 27 -6.37 9.57 -1.91
CA TRP A 27 -5.74 10.74 -2.50
C TRP A 27 -4.33 10.89 -1.97
N LYS A 28 -3.36 10.57 -2.82
CA LYS A 28 -1.95 10.71 -2.50
C LYS A 28 -1.48 12.12 -2.85
N ALA A 29 -0.81 12.82 -1.93
CA ALA A 29 -0.08 14.04 -2.26
C ALA A 29 1.21 13.64 -2.98
N VAL A 30 1.26 13.84 -4.29
CA VAL A 30 2.35 13.36 -5.16
C VAL A 30 3.37 14.45 -5.49
N HIS A 31 2.99 15.71 -5.39
CA HIS A 31 3.87 16.84 -5.67
C HIS A 31 3.53 17.98 -4.71
N VAL A 32 4.53 18.46 -3.99
CA VAL A 32 4.49 19.66 -3.17
C VAL A 32 5.67 20.52 -3.59
N HIS A 33 5.36 21.70 -4.10
CA HIS A 33 6.35 22.59 -4.68
C HIS A 33 6.27 23.97 -4.05
N HIS A 34 7.40 24.46 -3.55
CA HIS A 34 7.55 25.88 -3.21
C HIS A 34 7.97 26.64 -4.46
N LEU A 35 7.10 27.54 -4.93
CA LEU A 35 7.33 28.26 -6.18
C LEU A 35 8.60 29.12 -6.07
N THR A 36 9.46 29.00 -7.07
CA THR A 36 10.63 29.87 -7.23
C THR A 36 10.21 31.34 -7.37
N PRO A 37 11.12 32.31 -7.14
CA PRO A 37 10.80 33.72 -7.32
C PRO A 37 10.23 34.04 -8.72
N GLN A 38 10.76 33.40 -9.78
CA GLN A 38 10.31 33.60 -11.16
C GLN A 38 8.89 33.08 -11.42
N GLU A 39 8.53 31.95 -10.79
CA GLU A 39 7.19 31.37 -10.87
C GLU A 39 6.19 32.15 -10.02
N ASN A 40 6.60 32.55 -8.81
CA ASN A 40 5.73 33.19 -7.84
C ASN A 40 5.35 34.62 -8.25
N ARG A 41 6.30 35.39 -8.81
CA ARG A 41 6.07 36.77 -9.26
C ARG A 41 5.45 37.68 -8.19
N GLY A 42 5.87 37.51 -6.93
CA GLY A 42 5.41 38.33 -5.81
C GLY A 42 4.03 37.96 -5.26
N ARG A 43 3.54 36.75 -5.55
CA ARG A 43 2.26 36.24 -5.02
C ARG A 43 2.44 35.53 -3.68
N ASN A 44 1.30 35.21 -3.08
CA ASN A 44 1.15 34.51 -1.81
C ASN A 44 -0.04 33.55 -1.90
N HIS A 45 -0.01 32.61 -2.84
CA HIS A 45 -1.13 31.72 -3.13
C HIS A 45 -0.77 30.26 -2.87
N LEU A 46 -1.76 29.49 -2.44
CA LEU A 46 -1.76 28.06 -2.58
C LEU A 46 -2.45 27.72 -3.91
N TRP A 47 -1.75 27.00 -4.76
CA TRP A 47 -2.25 26.44 -6.01
C TRP A 47 -2.46 24.94 -5.83
N VAL A 48 -3.54 24.39 -6.38
CA VAL A 48 -3.85 22.97 -6.22
C VAL A 48 -4.31 22.34 -7.52
N ASP A 49 -3.90 21.09 -7.73
CA ASP A 49 -4.48 20.17 -8.70
C ASP A 49 -4.92 18.86 -8.05
N VAL A 50 -6.01 18.29 -8.57
CA VAL A 50 -6.47 16.94 -8.24
C VAL A 50 -6.54 16.14 -9.54
N ARG A 51 -5.94 14.94 -9.54
CA ARG A 51 -5.78 14.09 -10.73
C ARG A 51 -6.29 12.68 -10.49
N ASP A 52 -6.83 12.04 -11.52
CA ASP A 52 -7.17 10.62 -11.48
C ASP A 52 -5.91 9.73 -11.50
N GLU A 53 -6.12 8.41 -11.47
CA GLU A 53 -5.04 7.42 -11.45
C GLU A 53 -4.20 7.41 -12.73
N GLN A 54 -4.73 7.92 -13.85
CA GLN A 54 -3.99 8.13 -15.10
C GLN A 54 -3.26 9.48 -15.15
N GLY A 55 -3.43 10.33 -14.13
CA GLY A 55 -2.78 11.64 -14.04
C GLY A 55 -3.55 12.76 -14.75
N LYS A 56 -4.79 12.52 -15.20
CA LYS A 56 -5.63 13.55 -15.81
C LYS A 56 -6.33 14.37 -14.73
N ARG A 57 -6.38 15.69 -14.90
CA ARG A 57 -7.07 16.61 -13.97
C ARG A 57 -8.55 16.23 -13.83
N LEU A 58 -9.02 16.16 -12.58
CA LEU A 58 -10.41 15.96 -12.23
C LEU A 58 -11.08 17.31 -11.93
N MET A 59 -11.84 17.80 -12.91
CA MET A 59 -12.60 19.04 -12.78
C MET A 59 -13.75 18.88 -11.77
N GLY A 60 -14.06 19.94 -11.02
CA GLY A 60 -15.07 19.95 -9.98
C GLY A 60 -14.65 19.30 -8.66
N SER A 61 -13.43 18.74 -8.57
CA SER A 61 -12.88 18.27 -7.29
C SER A 61 -12.78 19.41 -6.29
N ARG A 62 -12.97 19.08 -5.01
CA ARG A 62 -12.92 20.03 -3.90
C ARG A 62 -11.71 19.74 -3.04
N VAL A 63 -11.10 20.77 -2.48
CA VAL A 63 -9.94 20.65 -1.61
C VAL A 63 -10.19 21.50 -0.39
N ARG A 64 -10.13 20.89 0.80
CA ARG A 64 -10.21 21.59 2.07
C ARG A 64 -8.88 22.22 2.40
N VAL A 65 -8.95 23.45 2.89
CA VAL A 65 -7.80 24.16 3.45
C VAL A 65 -8.18 24.61 4.85
N ARG A 66 -7.42 24.18 5.87
CA ARG A 66 -7.64 24.51 7.29
C ARG A 66 -6.52 25.38 7.83
N TRP A 67 -6.85 26.31 8.72
CA TRP A 67 -5.89 27.11 9.48
C TRP A 67 -6.40 27.36 10.90
N ALA A 68 -5.57 27.97 11.74
CA ALA A 68 -5.98 28.36 13.09
C ALA A 68 -7.12 29.39 13.01
N GLY A 69 -8.34 28.96 13.37
CA GLY A 69 -9.53 29.82 13.41
C GLY A 69 -10.48 29.67 12.22
N GLY A 70 -10.24 28.75 11.27
CA GLY A 70 -11.21 28.51 10.19
C GLY A 70 -10.79 27.48 9.16
N GLU A 71 -11.67 27.32 8.18
CA GLU A 71 -11.45 26.51 7.00
C GLU A 71 -12.01 27.17 5.75
N GLY A 72 -11.53 26.73 4.59
CA GLY A 72 -11.96 27.16 3.28
C GLY A 72 -11.89 26.00 2.28
N GLU A 73 -12.43 26.24 1.10
CA GLU A 73 -12.49 25.24 0.02
C GLU A 73 -11.91 25.84 -1.27
N ILE A 74 -11.08 25.05 -1.96
CA ILE A 74 -10.64 25.32 -3.33
C ILE A 74 -11.38 24.35 -4.25
N ARG A 75 -11.97 24.86 -5.33
CA ARG A 75 -12.55 24.05 -6.40
C ARG A 75 -11.65 23.99 -7.62
N ILE A 76 -11.54 22.80 -8.22
CA ILE A 76 -10.77 22.56 -9.43
C ILE A 76 -11.62 22.93 -10.65
N GLU A 77 -11.60 24.19 -11.04
CA GLU A 77 -12.48 24.73 -12.11
C GLU A 77 -11.71 25.44 -13.23
N LYS A 78 -10.39 25.62 -13.06
CA LYS A 78 -9.54 26.36 -14.01
C LYS A 78 -9.13 25.53 -15.23
N PRO A 79 -8.91 26.18 -16.39
CA PRO A 79 -8.49 25.50 -17.62
C PRO A 79 -7.11 24.83 -17.47
N ALA A 80 -6.84 23.85 -18.33
CA ALA A 80 -5.69 22.94 -18.22
C ALA A 80 -4.31 23.62 -18.34
N ASP A 81 -4.24 24.83 -18.86
CA ASP A 81 -3.02 25.63 -19.06
C ASP A 81 -2.56 26.39 -17.80
N GLU A 82 -3.37 26.42 -16.74
CA GLU A 82 -2.98 26.90 -15.41
C GLU A 82 -3.32 25.89 -14.30
N PRO A 83 -2.79 26.01 -13.07
CA PRO A 83 -3.17 25.13 -11.97
C PRO A 83 -4.68 25.17 -11.69
N GLY A 84 -5.26 24.02 -11.34
CA GLY A 84 -6.71 23.79 -11.36
C GLY A 84 -7.54 24.64 -10.39
N GLY A 85 -6.96 25.10 -9.29
CA GLY A 85 -7.58 26.00 -8.33
C GLY A 85 -6.56 26.74 -7.48
N ASN A 86 -6.98 27.79 -6.79
CA ASN A 86 -6.10 28.50 -5.86
C ASN A 86 -6.85 29.18 -4.70
N MET A 87 -6.09 29.58 -3.69
CA MET A 87 -6.55 30.44 -2.59
C MET A 87 -5.39 31.36 -2.12
N PRO A 88 -5.65 32.61 -1.73
CA PRO A 88 -4.64 33.45 -1.09
C PRO A 88 -4.26 32.91 0.29
N LEU A 89 -2.96 33.00 0.60
CA LEU A 89 -2.37 32.69 1.90
C LEU A 89 -2.12 33.98 2.67
N TYR A 90 -2.60 34.05 3.90
CA TYR A 90 -2.50 35.24 4.74
C TYR A 90 -1.37 35.12 5.76
N ARG A 91 -0.75 36.26 6.06
CA ARG A 91 0.32 36.37 7.06
C ARG A 91 -0.14 35.83 8.41
N GLY A 92 0.71 35.04 9.07
CA GLY A 92 0.48 34.53 10.42
C GLY A 92 -0.33 33.23 10.47
N ASN A 93 -0.96 32.83 9.38
CA ASN A 93 -1.65 31.55 9.29
C ASN A 93 -0.70 30.43 8.88
N ILE A 94 -0.98 29.24 9.42
CA ILE A 94 -0.35 27.98 9.03
C ILE A 94 -1.48 27.08 8.52
N TYR A 95 -1.30 26.55 7.32
CA TYR A 95 -2.33 25.88 6.56
C TYR A 95 -2.07 24.37 6.44
N THR A 96 -3.16 23.63 6.46
CA THR A 96 -3.23 22.20 6.14
C THR A 96 -4.18 22.00 4.97
N VAL A 97 -3.81 21.16 4.01
CA VAL A 97 -4.55 20.94 2.77
C VAL A 97 -4.81 19.46 2.56
N ASP A 98 -6.04 19.10 2.22
CA ASP A 98 -6.47 17.73 1.89
C ASP A 98 -7.65 17.74 0.91
N VAL A 99 -7.80 16.67 0.11
CA VAL A 99 -8.90 16.58 -0.86
C VAL A 99 -10.22 16.34 -0.12
N LEU A 100 -11.23 17.16 -0.43
CA LEU A 100 -12.62 16.88 -0.11
C LEU A 100 -13.22 16.09 -1.27
N GLU A 101 -13.76 14.94 -0.93
CA GLU A 101 -14.33 13.96 -1.83
C GLU A 101 -15.15 14.56 -3.00
N PRO A 102 -15.12 13.94 -4.19
CA PRO A 102 -16.25 14.04 -5.11
C PRO A 102 -17.49 13.37 -4.47
N PRO A 103 -18.72 13.85 -4.76
CA PRO A 103 -19.94 13.44 -4.04
C PRO A 103 -20.25 11.93 -4.02
N ASP A 104 -19.65 11.14 -4.92
CA ASP A 104 -20.09 9.77 -5.20
C ASP A 104 -19.17 8.67 -4.61
N ALA A 105 -17.99 9.01 -4.07
CA ALA A 105 -17.07 8.02 -3.49
C ALA A 105 -16.07 8.64 -2.49
N PRO A 106 -16.30 8.49 -1.17
CA PRO A 106 -15.39 8.97 -0.14
C PRO A 106 -14.05 8.23 -0.16
N LEU A 107 -12.93 8.96 -0.28
CA LEU A 107 -11.59 8.38 -0.23
C LEU A 107 -10.74 9.09 0.85
N PRO A 108 -9.95 8.36 1.65
CA PRO A 108 -8.94 8.97 2.52
C PRO A 108 -7.99 9.86 1.73
N SER A 109 -7.46 10.91 2.36
CA SER A 109 -6.52 11.85 1.73
C SER A 109 -5.29 12.04 2.60
N ASP A 110 -4.13 12.05 1.95
CA ASP A 110 -2.92 12.63 2.53
C ASP A 110 -3.23 14.08 2.95
N ARG A 111 -2.51 14.57 3.97
CA ARG A 111 -2.59 15.96 4.42
C ARG A 111 -1.25 16.63 4.21
N VAL A 112 -1.23 17.74 3.46
CA VAL A 112 -0.04 18.59 3.35
C VAL A 112 -0.14 19.64 4.43
N VAL A 113 0.79 19.61 5.39
CA VAL A 113 0.75 20.42 6.61
C VAL A 113 1.89 21.44 6.65
N SER A 114 1.74 22.42 7.54
CA SER A 114 2.75 23.45 7.82
C SER A 114 3.02 24.41 6.65
N ILE A 115 2.07 24.59 5.73
CA ILE A 115 2.18 25.58 4.65
C ILE A 115 1.98 26.97 5.24
N HIS A 116 2.91 27.90 5.04
CA HIS A 116 2.75 29.29 5.49
C HIS A 116 3.63 30.25 4.68
N THR A 117 3.41 31.56 4.80
CA THR A 117 4.18 32.55 4.04
C THR A 117 5.39 33.12 4.80
N ASN A 118 5.52 32.82 6.09
CA ASN A 118 6.58 33.36 6.95
C ASN A 118 7.93 32.66 6.72
N HIS A 119 8.54 32.93 5.56
CA HIS A 119 9.88 32.48 5.21
C HIS A 119 10.78 33.69 4.92
N ILE A 120 12.09 33.44 4.89
CA ILE A 120 13.07 34.42 4.46
C ILE A 120 12.89 34.68 2.96
N GLY A 121 13.07 35.94 2.54
CA GLY A 121 13.00 36.29 1.12
C GLY A 121 14.18 35.73 0.32
N GLU A 122 13.92 35.40 -0.95
CA GLU A 122 14.84 34.73 -1.88
C GLU A 122 15.06 35.55 -3.16
N GLY A 123 14.73 36.84 -3.13
CA GLY A 123 14.89 37.78 -4.24
C GLY A 123 13.57 38.29 -4.81
N ASP A 124 13.63 38.88 -5.99
CA ASP A 124 12.48 39.50 -6.65
C ASP A 124 11.45 38.43 -7.03
N GLY A 125 10.39 38.31 -6.23
CA GLY A 125 9.29 37.38 -6.46
C GLY A 125 8.95 36.54 -5.22
N ASN A 126 9.91 36.27 -4.35
CA ASN A 126 9.71 35.67 -3.04
C ASN A 126 10.31 36.60 -1.97
N ASP A 127 9.49 37.46 -1.38
CA ASP A 127 9.93 38.25 -0.23
C ASP A 127 9.28 37.73 1.06
N ARG A 128 9.64 38.35 2.19
CA ARG A 128 9.02 37.99 3.46
C ARG A 128 7.49 38.10 3.36
N PHE A 129 6.80 36.97 3.53
CA PHE A 129 5.34 36.82 3.42
C PHE A 129 4.74 36.75 2.02
N ARG A 130 5.56 36.80 0.94
CA ARG A 130 5.13 36.48 -0.43
C ARG A 130 5.80 35.18 -0.88
N HIS A 131 5.32 34.06 -0.34
CA HIS A 131 5.69 32.72 -0.78
C HIS A 131 4.42 32.00 -1.22
N SER A 132 4.49 31.29 -2.35
CA SER A 132 3.40 30.49 -2.89
C SER A 132 3.80 29.02 -2.96
N PHE A 133 2.80 28.14 -2.90
CA PHE A 133 3.00 26.70 -2.96
C PHE A 133 2.07 26.10 -4.00
N TYR A 134 2.51 25.04 -4.65
CA TYR A 134 1.71 24.23 -5.56
C TYR A 134 1.65 22.80 -5.04
N VAL A 135 0.42 22.28 -4.88
CA VAL A 135 0.17 20.93 -4.37
C VAL A 135 -0.62 20.14 -5.41
N VAL A 136 -0.19 18.91 -5.67
CA VAL A 136 -0.91 17.98 -6.55
C VAL A 136 -1.29 16.74 -5.77
N PHE A 137 -2.59 16.44 -5.78
CA PHE A 137 -3.12 15.16 -5.32
C PHE A 137 -3.43 14.26 -6.51
N GLN A 138 -3.16 12.97 -6.37
CA GLN A 138 -3.48 11.97 -7.38
C GLN A 138 -4.18 10.77 -6.74
N ARG A 139 -5.30 10.34 -7.34
CA ARG A 139 -5.99 9.10 -6.94
C ARG A 139 -5.05 7.93 -7.12
N THR A 140 -4.73 7.26 -6.03
CA THR A 140 -3.73 6.19 -5.99
C THR A 140 -4.31 4.99 -5.26
N ARG A 141 -3.98 3.78 -5.73
CA ARG A 141 -4.27 2.55 -5.02
C ARG A 141 -3.08 2.20 -4.14
N GLN A 142 -3.29 2.04 -2.83
CA GLN A 142 -2.26 1.54 -1.94
C GLN A 142 -1.85 0.16 -2.46
N PRO A 143 -0.56 -0.11 -2.72
CA PRO A 143 -0.14 -1.41 -3.21
C PRO A 143 -0.64 -2.48 -2.23
N ALA A 144 -1.32 -3.48 -2.78
CA ALA A 144 -1.67 -4.65 -2.01
C ALA A 144 -0.37 -5.25 -1.46
N ILE A 145 -0.36 -5.64 -0.18
CA ILE A 145 0.73 -6.47 0.32
C ILE A 145 0.60 -7.79 -0.44
N SER A 146 1.37 -7.96 -1.50
CA SER A 146 1.76 -9.30 -1.92
C SER A 146 2.62 -9.81 -0.78
N GLN A 147 2.05 -10.62 0.10
CA GLN A 147 2.86 -11.33 1.09
C GLN A 147 3.86 -12.16 0.29
N THR A 148 5.09 -11.67 0.19
CA THR A 148 6.18 -12.38 -0.46
C THR A 148 6.53 -13.53 0.45
N HIS A 149 5.96 -14.68 0.15
CA HIS A 149 6.29 -15.93 0.80
C HIS A 149 7.72 -16.33 0.38
N PRO A 150 8.69 -16.37 1.30
CA PRO A 150 10.06 -16.75 0.95
C PRO A 150 10.15 -18.21 0.48
N LEU A 151 9.19 -19.06 0.87
CA LEU A 151 9.10 -20.43 0.40
C LEU A 151 8.06 -20.53 -0.74
N PRO A 152 8.39 -21.15 -1.87
CA PRO A 152 7.41 -21.35 -2.94
C PRO A 152 6.35 -22.36 -2.53
N ARG A 153 6.76 -23.49 -1.93
CA ARG A 153 5.91 -24.64 -1.62
C ARG A 153 6.35 -25.32 -0.33
N TYR A 154 5.37 -25.68 0.50
CA TYR A 154 5.60 -26.46 1.71
C TYR A 154 4.63 -27.65 1.78
N VAL A 155 5.11 -28.84 2.11
CA VAL A 155 4.29 -29.98 2.47
C VAL A 155 4.34 -30.14 3.98
N LEU A 156 3.20 -29.87 4.63
CA LEU A 156 3.03 -29.96 6.07
C LEU A 156 2.47 -31.33 6.45
N PHE A 157 3.28 -32.12 7.15
CA PHE A 157 2.86 -33.38 7.74
C PHE A 157 2.26 -33.17 9.14
N GLY A 158 1.53 -34.17 9.63
CA GLY A 158 1.15 -34.24 11.04
C GLY A 158 2.35 -34.42 11.97
N SER A 159 2.12 -34.55 13.28
CA SER A 159 3.23 -34.78 14.22
C SER A 159 4.05 -36.03 13.82
N PRO A 160 5.39 -35.98 13.82
CA PRO A 160 6.22 -37.16 13.55
C PRO A 160 6.04 -38.27 14.61
N ASP A 161 5.54 -37.92 15.81
CA ASP A 161 5.22 -38.88 16.87
C ASP A 161 3.90 -39.63 16.63
N ASP A 162 3.07 -39.17 15.69
CA ASP A 162 1.87 -39.87 15.28
C ASP A 162 2.22 -41.07 14.38
N ARG A 163 1.70 -42.26 14.72
CA ARG A 163 2.02 -43.50 13.99
C ARG A 163 1.62 -43.45 12.52
N ARG A 164 0.51 -42.79 12.17
CA ARG A 164 0.09 -42.70 10.76
C ARG A 164 1.05 -41.83 9.99
N THR A 165 1.43 -40.69 10.56
CA THR A 165 2.43 -39.80 9.97
C THR A 165 3.77 -40.50 9.80
N ALA A 166 4.27 -41.19 10.83
CA ALA A 166 5.51 -41.96 10.77
C ALA A 166 5.48 -43.04 9.66
N THR A 167 4.34 -43.72 9.49
CA THR A 167 4.16 -44.72 8.42
C THR A 167 4.25 -44.07 7.04
N VAL A 168 3.63 -42.91 6.84
CA VAL A 168 3.67 -42.18 5.57
C VAL A 168 5.07 -41.70 5.25
N LEU A 169 5.79 -41.14 6.22
CA LEU A 169 7.18 -40.70 6.04
C LEU A 169 8.08 -41.87 5.63
N HIS A 170 7.92 -43.03 6.26
CA HIS A 170 8.69 -44.22 5.91
C HIS A 170 8.42 -44.67 4.45
N LEU A 171 7.17 -44.59 3.99
CA LEU A 171 6.83 -44.90 2.60
C LEU A 171 7.35 -43.87 1.60
N LEU A 172 7.55 -42.63 2.04
CA LEU A 172 8.00 -41.51 1.21
C LEU A 172 9.52 -41.30 1.22
N ASP A 173 10.28 -42.00 2.07
CA ASP A 173 11.69 -41.69 2.34
C ASP A 173 12.56 -41.56 1.07
N GLU A 174 12.55 -42.59 0.21
CA GLU A 174 13.26 -42.55 -1.07
C GLU A 174 12.72 -41.47 -2.01
N TRP A 175 11.41 -41.24 -2.00
CA TRP A 175 10.78 -40.25 -2.87
C TRP A 175 11.17 -38.83 -2.45
N LEU A 176 11.11 -38.50 -1.15
CA LEU A 176 11.47 -37.20 -0.58
C LEU A 176 12.91 -36.78 -0.95
N ALA A 177 13.84 -37.73 -0.94
CA ALA A 177 15.24 -37.49 -1.29
C ALA A 177 15.46 -37.06 -2.76
N THR A 178 14.48 -37.31 -3.64
CA THR A 178 14.57 -37.00 -5.08
C THR A 178 13.86 -35.69 -5.47
N GLN A 179 13.28 -34.97 -4.51
CA GLN A 179 12.41 -33.83 -4.80
C GLN A 179 13.17 -32.53 -5.11
N PRO A 180 12.54 -31.60 -5.86
CA PRO A 180 13.14 -30.32 -6.20
C PRO A 180 13.41 -29.44 -4.97
N LYS A 181 14.50 -28.65 -4.99
CA LYS A 181 14.87 -27.72 -3.90
C LYS A 181 13.86 -26.61 -3.61
N HIS A 182 12.87 -26.40 -4.46
CA HIS A 182 11.86 -25.36 -4.30
C HIS A 182 10.63 -25.82 -3.48
N VAL A 183 10.63 -27.07 -3.03
CA VAL A 183 9.62 -27.62 -2.11
C VAL A 183 10.29 -27.99 -0.80
N VAL A 184 9.72 -27.50 0.30
CA VAL A 184 10.14 -27.83 1.66
C VAL A 184 9.16 -28.84 2.25
N PHE A 185 9.69 -29.78 3.02
CA PHE A 185 8.94 -30.86 3.65
C PHE A 185 9.18 -30.76 5.16
N GLY A 186 8.11 -30.72 5.96
CA GLY A 186 8.30 -30.64 7.40
C GLY A 186 7.03 -30.65 8.22
N PHE A 187 7.20 -30.33 9.50
CA PHE A 187 6.20 -30.50 10.55
C PHE A 187 5.80 -29.18 11.20
N SER A 188 6.39 -28.05 10.79
CA SER A 188 6.23 -26.76 11.45
C SER A 188 5.15 -25.92 10.76
N PRO A 189 4.02 -25.66 11.43
CA PRO A 189 3.02 -24.74 10.89
C PRO A 189 3.52 -23.30 10.77
N ASP A 190 4.49 -22.89 11.58
CA ASP A 190 5.06 -21.55 11.53
C ASP A 190 6.00 -21.39 10.32
N GLU A 191 6.74 -22.43 9.96
CA GLU A 191 7.55 -22.46 8.73
C GLU A 191 6.65 -22.54 7.49
N ALA A 192 5.59 -23.36 7.54
CA ALA A 192 4.60 -23.47 6.47
C ALA A 192 3.89 -22.13 6.19
N ALA A 193 3.72 -21.27 7.20
CA ALA A 193 3.11 -19.94 7.04
C ALA A 193 3.96 -18.96 6.21
N ALA A 194 5.23 -19.29 5.96
CA ALA A 194 6.11 -18.54 5.08
C ALA A 194 6.07 -19.04 3.63
N ALA A 195 5.18 -19.98 3.30
CA ALA A 195 5.08 -20.60 1.99
C ALA A 195 3.89 -20.10 1.18
N GLN A 196 4.12 -19.88 -0.13
CA GLN A 196 3.07 -19.42 -1.04
C GLN A 196 1.96 -20.46 -1.18
N ARG A 197 2.35 -21.72 -1.34
CA ARG A 197 1.44 -22.87 -1.36
C ARG A 197 1.78 -23.85 -0.25
N VAL A 198 0.76 -24.35 0.43
CA VAL A 198 0.89 -25.38 1.48
C VAL A 198 0.01 -26.57 1.16
N LEU A 199 0.61 -27.76 1.06
CA LEU A 199 -0.13 -29.02 1.06
C LEU A 199 -0.12 -29.59 2.48
N ILE A 200 -1.27 -29.64 3.13
CA ILE A 200 -1.45 -30.38 4.38
C ILE A 200 -1.69 -31.85 4.04
N LEU A 201 -0.75 -32.71 4.43
CA LEU A 201 -0.83 -34.14 4.22
C LEU A 201 -1.29 -34.83 5.52
N GLY A 202 -2.60 -35.00 5.67
CA GLY A 202 -3.20 -35.46 6.91
C GLY A 202 -4.66 -35.04 7.09
N ASP A 203 -5.41 -35.82 7.87
CA ASP A 203 -6.74 -35.43 8.33
C ASP A 203 -6.66 -34.34 9.43
N THR A 204 -7.80 -33.90 9.95
CA THR A 204 -7.88 -32.88 11.00
C THR A 204 -7.36 -33.36 12.35
N HIS A 205 -7.13 -34.67 12.52
CA HIS A 205 -6.48 -35.23 13.71
C HIS A 205 -4.96 -35.05 13.63
N ALA A 206 -4.39 -35.27 12.43
CA ALA A 206 -2.96 -35.08 12.18
C ALA A 206 -2.55 -33.59 12.15
N VAL A 207 -3.35 -32.73 11.50
CA VAL A 207 -3.16 -31.27 11.47
C VAL A 207 -4.51 -30.59 11.64
N SER A 208 -4.69 -29.86 12.75
CA SER A 208 -5.99 -29.29 13.13
C SER A 208 -6.55 -28.30 12.09
N GLY A 209 -7.87 -28.09 12.13
CA GLY A 209 -8.53 -27.07 11.31
C GLY A 209 -8.08 -25.64 11.63
N ASP A 210 -7.72 -25.37 12.88
CA ASP A 210 -7.22 -24.06 13.31
C ASP A 210 -5.87 -23.72 12.66
N ILE A 211 -5.00 -24.72 12.49
CA ILE A 211 -3.73 -24.55 11.77
C ILE A 211 -4.01 -24.19 10.31
N GLU A 212 -4.93 -24.89 9.65
CA GLU A 212 -5.30 -24.57 8.28
C GLU A 212 -5.88 -23.15 8.15
N ALA A 213 -6.78 -22.76 9.06
CA ALA A 213 -7.33 -21.42 9.10
C ALA A 213 -6.23 -20.36 9.28
N ARG A 214 -5.24 -20.63 10.16
CA ARG A 214 -4.09 -19.75 10.40
C ARG A 214 -3.20 -19.60 9.16
N LEU A 215 -2.95 -20.68 8.43
CA LEU A 215 -2.17 -20.65 7.17
C LEU A 215 -2.89 -19.84 6.08
N ARG A 216 -4.21 -20.01 5.94
CA ARG A 216 -5.00 -19.19 5.00
C ARG A 216 -5.01 -17.72 5.39
N ALA A 217 -5.10 -17.40 6.68
CA ALA A 217 -5.01 -16.03 7.18
C ALA A 217 -3.61 -15.42 6.96
N ALA A 218 -2.57 -16.25 6.91
CA ALA A 218 -1.21 -15.87 6.50
C ALA A 218 -1.04 -15.81 4.98
N GLY A 219 -2.12 -15.81 4.19
CA GLY A 219 -2.09 -15.64 2.74
C GLY A 219 -1.53 -16.84 1.97
N CYS A 220 -1.46 -18.03 2.59
CA CYS A 220 -1.06 -19.26 1.90
C CYS A 220 -2.22 -19.81 1.05
N ASP A 221 -1.91 -20.33 -0.13
CA ASP A 221 -2.81 -21.19 -0.91
C ASP A 221 -2.73 -22.62 -0.34
N VAL A 222 -3.72 -22.98 0.49
CA VAL A 222 -3.72 -24.24 1.25
C VAL A 222 -4.59 -25.29 0.58
N VAL A 223 -4.02 -26.47 0.36
CA VAL A 223 -4.72 -27.69 -0.06
C VAL A 223 -4.55 -28.73 1.03
N ARG A 224 -5.61 -29.46 1.38
CA ARG A 224 -5.55 -30.59 2.30
C ARG A 224 -5.83 -31.89 1.55
N ALA A 225 -5.03 -32.90 1.81
CA ALA A 225 -5.27 -34.26 1.35
C ALA A 225 -5.32 -35.24 2.52
N ALA A 226 -6.41 -35.98 2.62
CA ALA A 226 -6.55 -37.04 3.61
C ALA A 226 -5.69 -38.25 3.22
N LEU A 227 -5.11 -38.90 4.23
CA LEU A 227 -4.24 -40.08 4.06
C LEU A 227 -5.10 -41.36 3.88
N THR A 228 -5.87 -41.45 2.80
CA THR A 228 -6.80 -42.58 2.57
C THR A 228 -6.13 -43.78 1.89
N SER A 229 -5.16 -43.57 0.99
CA SER A 229 -4.36 -44.62 0.38
C SER A 229 -2.99 -44.11 -0.11
N TRP A 230 -2.00 -45.01 -0.19
CA TRP A 230 -0.66 -44.69 -0.71
C TRP A 230 -0.69 -44.12 -2.14
N ARG A 231 -1.54 -44.68 -3.00
CA ARG A 231 -1.67 -44.26 -4.40
C ARG A 231 -2.20 -42.82 -4.50
N ASP A 232 -3.14 -42.46 -3.63
CA ASP A 232 -3.71 -41.11 -3.59
C ASP A 232 -2.68 -40.10 -3.06
N ILE A 233 -1.96 -40.46 -1.99
CA ILE A 233 -0.91 -39.63 -1.40
C ILE A 233 0.16 -39.27 -2.43
N ARG A 234 0.69 -40.28 -3.14
CA ARG A 234 1.72 -40.05 -4.16
C ARG A 234 1.21 -39.19 -5.32
N THR A 235 -0.02 -39.44 -5.78
CA THR A 235 -0.62 -38.67 -6.87
C THR A 235 -0.77 -37.19 -6.50
N VAL A 236 -1.29 -36.90 -5.31
CA VAL A 236 -1.45 -35.52 -4.83
C VAL A 236 -0.10 -34.84 -4.64
N LEU A 237 0.89 -35.56 -4.09
CA LEU A 237 2.24 -35.04 -3.92
C LEU A 237 2.89 -34.69 -5.27
N GLU A 238 2.84 -35.59 -6.25
CA GLU A 238 3.39 -35.35 -7.59
C GLU A 238 2.71 -34.14 -8.26
N GLN A 239 1.38 -34.04 -8.17
CA GLN A 239 0.62 -32.90 -8.70
C GLN A 239 1.01 -31.59 -8.02
N PHE A 240 1.18 -31.58 -6.69
CA PHE A 240 1.54 -30.38 -5.95
C PHE A 240 2.98 -29.93 -6.22
N VAL A 241 3.93 -30.88 -6.22
CA VAL A 241 5.35 -30.61 -6.44
C VAL A 241 5.62 -30.15 -7.87
N HIS A 242 4.96 -30.74 -8.86
CA HIS A 242 5.22 -30.47 -10.28
C HIS A 242 4.19 -29.56 -10.95
N ALA A 243 3.20 -29.05 -10.21
CA ALA A 243 2.32 -28.02 -10.73
C ALA A 243 3.15 -26.83 -11.26
N PRO A 244 2.74 -26.20 -12.37
CA PRO A 244 3.35 -24.96 -12.83
C PRO A 244 3.22 -23.83 -11.80
#